data_AF-A0A954XSW1-F1
#
_entry.id   AF-A0A954XSW1-F1
#
_cell.length_a   1.000
_cell.length_b   1.000
_cell.length_c   1.000
_cell.angle_alpha   90.00
_cell.angle_beta   90.00
_cell.angle_gamma   90.00
#
_symmetry.space_group_name_H-M   'P 1'
#
loop_
_entity.id
_entity.type
_entity.pdbx_description
1 polymer ?
#
loop_
_entity_poly.entity_id
_entity_poly.type
_entity_poly.pdbx_seq_one_letter_code
_entity_poly.pdbx_strand_id
1 'polypeptide(L)'
;MRPWDLDTSAAQLRSAMEDLQIAWQETSEFWQDGVSQKFCETHLQPLGPVLKRSLDAVGQMQSLVNQMRRELDDEFPGMNTKLISDA
;
A
#
# COMPACT_ATOMS: atom_id res chain seq x y z
N MET A 1 -9.90 -11.29 -1.58
CA MET A 1 -8.97 -10.59 -0.65
C MET A 1 -9.60 -10.53 0.71
N ARG A 2 -8.83 -10.81 1.77
CA ARG A 2 -9.29 -10.52 3.12
C ARG A 2 -9.12 -9.02 3.37
N PRO A 3 -10.14 -8.29 3.85
CA PRO A 3 -10.08 -6.83 3.97
C PRO A 3 -9.01 -6.32 4.95
N TRP A 4 -8.42 -7.21 5.75
CA TRP A 4 -7.34 -6.92 6.71
C TRP A 4 -5.93 -7.25 6.19
N ASP A 5 -5.79 -7.71 4.94
CA ASP A 5 -4.48 -7.99 4.33
C ASP A 5 -3.85 -6.69 3.79
N LEU A 6 -3.25 -5.95 4.72
CA LEU A 6 -2.63 -4.65 4.49
C LEU A 6 -1.34 -4.75 3.66
N ASP A 7 -0.62 -5.88 3.76
CA ASP A 7 0.64 -6.07 3.04
C ASP A 7 0.40 -6.34 1.55
N THR A 8 -0.56 -7.22 1.25
CA THR A 8 -0.97 -7.50 -0.13
C THR A 8 -1.54 -6.27 -0.83
N SER A 9 -2.38 -5.49 -0.14
CA SER A 9 -2.95 -4.25 -0.70
C SER A 9 -1.90 -3.16 -0.90
N ALA A 10 -0.92 -3.03 0.00
CA ALA A 10 0.23 -2.13 -0.17
C ALA A 10 1.11 -2.53 -1.37
N ALA A 11 1.34 -3.83 -1.58
CA ALA A 11 2.09 -4.33 -2.72
C ALA A 11 1.37 -4.03 -4.05
N GLN A 12 0.06 -4.22 -4.10
CA GLN A 12 -0.75 -3.88 -5.27
C GLN A 12 -0.71 -2.38 -5.60
N LEU A 13 -0.76 -1.52 -4.58
CA LEU A 13 -0.66 -0.06 -4.78
C LEU A 13 0.71 0.35 -5.35
N ARG A 14 1.79 -0.32 -4.92
CA ARG A 14 3.13 -0.10 -5.51
C ARG A 14 3.18 -0.54 -6.97
N SER A 15 2.72 -1.75 -7.26
CA SER A 15 2.67 -2.30 -8.63
C SER A 15 1.85 -1.41 -9.56
N ALA A 16 0.67 -0.95 -9.13
CA ALA A 16 -0.18 -0.08 -9.95
C ALA A 16 0.48 1.28 -10.26
N MET A 17 1.31 1.80 -9.35
CA MET A 17 2.05 3.03 -9.60
C MET A 17 3.21 2.81 -10.56
N GLU A 18 3.90 1.67 -10.47
CA GLU A 18 4.95 1.28 -11.42
C GLU A 18 4.36 1.13 -12.82
N ASP A 19 3.24 0.43 -12.95
CA ASP A 19 2.51 0.27 -14.22
C ASP A 19 2.10 1.63 -14.81
N LEU A 20 1.62 2.55 -13.97
CA LEU A 20 1.26 3.90 -14.38
C LEU A 20 2.48 4.69 -14.87
N GLN A 21 3.63 4.56 -14.22
CA GLN A 21 4.87 5.21 -14.63
C GLN A 21 5.38 4.68 -15.97
N ILE A 22 5.33 3.36 -16.17
CA ILE A 22 5.71 2.71 -17.44
C ILE A 22 4.79 3.21 -18.56
N ALA A 23 3.47 3.14 -18.35
CA ALA A 23 2.49 3.59 -19.34
C ALA A 23 2.64 5.09 -19.67
N TRP A 24 2.94 5.92 -18.66
CA TRP A 24 3.23 7.34 -18.90
C TRP A 24 4.50 7.53 -19.73
N GLN A 25 5.56 6.77 -19.44
CA GLN A 25 6.82 6.88 -20.16
C GLN A 25 6.63 6.51 -21.64
N GLU A 26 5.98 5.39 -21.93
CA GLU A 26 5.63 4.97 -23.30
C GLU A 26 4.76 6.01 -24.02
N THR A 27 3.75 6.55 -23.34
CA THR A 27 2.85 7.56 -23.92
C THR A 27 3.59 8.87 -24.19
N SER A 28 4.50 9.27 -23.29
CA SER A 28 5.27 10.52 -23.40
C SER A 28 6.24 10.51 -24.58
N GLU A 29 6.61 9.36 -25.13
CA GLU A 29 7.41 9.28 -26.35
C GLU A 29 6.67 9.89 -27.55
N PHE A 30 5.35 9.68 -27.62
CA PHE A 30 4.51 10.13 -28.73
C PHE A 30 3.69 11.37 -28.40
N TRP A 31 3.43 11.63 -27.12
CA TRP A 31 2.57 12.71 -26.65
C TRP A 31 3.37 13.75 -25.85
N GLN A 32 3.97 14.71 -26.56
CA GLN A 32 4.87 15.73 -26.01
C GLN A 32 4.32 17.17 -26.14
N ASP A 33 2.99 17.32 -26.18
CA ASP A 33 2.35 18.62 -26.30
C ASP A 33 2.15 19.32 -24.93
N GLY A 34 1.67 20.56 -24.96
CA GLY A 34 1.36 21.29 -23.73
C GLY A 34 0.23 20.67 -22.90
N VAL A 35 -0.60 19.79 -23.48
CA VAL A 35 -1.67 19.09 -22.78
C VAL A 35 -1.08 17.96 -21.95
N SER A 36 -0.14 17.20 -22.51
CA SER A 36 0.55 16.11 -21.80
C SER A 36 1.37 16.66 -20.63
N GLN A 37 2.06 17.78 -20.83
CA GLN A 37 2.77 18.47 -19.74
C GLN A 37 1.81 18.86 -18.60
N LYS A 38 0.70 19.51 -18.93
CA LYS A 38 -0.31 19.92 -17.93
C LYS A 38 -0.95 18.71 -17.23
N PHE A 39 -1.19 17.63 -17.96
CA PHE A 39 -1.71 16.38 -17.39
C PHE A 39 -0.75 15.78 -16.36
N CYS A 40 0.55 15.71 -16.70
CA CYS A 40 1.59 15.21 -15.81
C CYS A 40 1.67 16.03 -14.52
N GLU A 41 1.74 17.36 -14.66
CA GLU A 41 1.84 18.29 -13.53
C GLU A 41 0.58 18.24 -12.63
N THR A 42 -0.61 18.15 -13.25
CA THR A 42 -1.88 18.21 -12.52
C THR A 42 -2.24 16.87 -11.85
N HIS A 43 -1.94 15.75 -12.50
CA HIS A 43 -2.45 14.43 -12.08
C HIS A 43 -1.36 13.46 -11.66
N LEU A 44 -0.24 13.37 -12.38
CA LEU A 44 0.78 12.34 -12.11
C LEU A 44 1.75 12.74 -11.00
N GLN A 45 2.27 13.97 -11.03
CA GLN A 45 3.20 14.46 -10.00
C GLN A 45 2.63 14.41 -8.58
N PRO A 46 1.35 14.78 -8.31
CA PRO A 46 0.80 14.73 -6.97
C PRO A 46 0.62 13.30 -6.42
N LEU A 47 0.50 12.28 -7.29
CA LEU A 47 0.22 10.91 -6.87
C LEU A 47 1.39 10.29 -6.09
N GLY A 48 2.64 10.59 -6.46
CA GLY A 48 3.82 10.03 -5.79
C GLY A 48 3.83 10.31 -4.26
N PRO A 49 3.75 11.58 -3.83
CA PRO A 49 3.66 11.92 -2.42
C PRO A 49 2.41 11.36 -1.72
N VAL A 50 1.27 11.30 -2.40
CA VAL A 50 0.02 10.74 -1.83
C VAL A 50 0.18 9.25 -1.58
N LEU A 51 0.65 8.50 -2.57
CA LEU A 51 0.91 7.07 -2.46
C LEU A 51 1.90 6.76 -1.34
N LYS A 52 3.01 7.52 -1.27
CA LYS A 52 3.99 7.38 -0.19
C LYS A 52 3.35 7.52 1.19
N ARG A 53 2.57 8.58 1.42
CA ARG A 53 1.86 8.78 2.69
C ARG A 53 0.90 7.65 3.00
N SER A 54 0.18 7.14 2.01
CA SER A 54 -0.73 6.01 2.17
C SER A 54 0.03 4.75 2.58
N LEU A 55 1.14 4.42 1.91
CA LEU A 55 1.96 3.26 2.24
C LEU A 55 2.61 3.38 3.62
N ASP A 56 3.08 4.57 3.99
CA ASP A 56 3.63 4.84 5.32
C ASP A 56 2.59 4.61 6.42
N ALA A 57 1.35 5.08 6.21
CA ALA A 57 0.25 4.85 7.14
C ALA A 57 -0.11 3.36 7.26
N VAL A 58 -0.12 2.63 6.13
CA VAL A 58 -0.34 1.18 6.12
C VAL A 58 0.74 0.45 6.90
N GLY A 59 2.01 0.82 6.72
CA GLY A 59 3.14 0.27 7.48
C GLY A 59 3.02 0.51 8.98
N GLN A 60 2.61 1.72 9.38
CA GLN A 60 2.36 2.06 10.79
C GLN A 60 1.24 1.21 11.41
N MET A 61 0.12 1.06 10.71
CA MET A 61 -0.98 0.22 11.16
C MET A 61 -0.55 -1.24 11.33
N GLN A 62 0.22 -1.77 10.37
CA GLN A 62 0.73 -3.14 10.46
C GLN A 62 1.68 -3.33 11.64
N SER A 63 2.54 -2.35 11.92
CA SER A 63 3.43 -2.36 13.09
C SER A 63 2.64 -2.39 14.39
N LEU A 64 1.61 -1.54 14.51
CA LEU A 64 0.77 -1.44 15.71
C LEU A 64 -0.03 -2.74 15.95
N VAL A 65 -0.61 -3.33 14.92
CA VAL A 65 -1.32 -4.62 15.03
C VAL A 65 -0.37 -5.74 15.44
N ASN A 66 0.85 -5.77 14.89
CA ASN A 66 1.85 -6.76 15.26
C ASN A 66 2.35 -6.57 16.70
N GLN A 67 2.47 -5.33 17.17
CA GLN A 67 2.81 -5.02 18.55
C GLN A 67 1.71 -5.51 19.50
N MET A 68 0.45 -5.16 19.25
CA MET A 68 -0.69 -5.64 20.06
C MET A 68 -0.74 -7.16 20.13
N ARG A 69 -0.48 -7.86 19.02
CA ARG A 69 -0.45 -9.33 19.01
C ARG A 69 0.65 -9.89 19.92
N ARG A 70 1.85 -9.28 19.89
CA ARG A 70 2.96 -9.69 20.77
C ARG A 70 2.65 -9.43 22.24
N GLU A 71 2.09 -8.27 22.56
CA GLU A 71 1.70 -7.93 23.93
C GLU A 71 0.67 -8.94 24.47
N LEU A 72 -0.30 -9.35 23.65
CA LEU A 72 -1.28 -10.39 24.01
C LEU A 72 -0.65 -11.78 24.18
N ASP A 73 0.31 -12.15 23.32
CA ASP A 73 1.03 -13.43 23.43
C ASP A 73 1.94 -13.46 24.68
N ASP A 74 2.56 -12.33 25.05
CA ASP A 74 3.42 -12.18 26.23
C ASP A 74 2.61 -12.16 27.53
N GLU A 75 1.43 -11.53 27.55
CA GLU A 75 0.56 -11.41 28.74
C GLU A 75 -0.25 -12.69 29.02
N PHE A 76 -0.55 -13.50 28.00
CA PHE A 76 -1.32 -14.74 28.13
C PHE A 76 -0.61 -15.96 27.48
N PRO A 77 0.48 -16.48 28.10
CA PRO A 77 1.25 -17.58 27.54
C PRO A 77 0.47 -18.90 27.68
N GLY A 78 -0.42 -19.19 26.72
CA GLY A 78 -1.17 -20.45 26.67
C GLY A 78 -2.58 -20.41 26.09
N MET A 79 -3.15 -19.25 25.75
CA MET A 79 -4.53 -19.17 25.24
C MET A 79 -4.65 -19.48 23.72
N ASN A 80 -3.52 -19.45 22.99
CA ASN A 80 -3.49 -19.47 21.52
C ASN A 80 -3.70 -20.87 20.89
N THR A 81 -3.77 -21.96 21.67
CA THR A 81 -4.05 -23.32 21.14
C THR A 81 -5.53 -23.68 21.07
N LYS A 82 -6.44 -22.92 21.70
CA LYS A 82 -7.88 -23.25 21.69
C LYS A 82 -8.72 -22.45 20.69
N LEU A 83 -8.31 -21.25 20.31
CA LEU A 83 -9.16 -20.38 19.47
C LEU A 83 -9.02 -20.61 17.96
N ILE A 84 -7.95 -21.27 17.49
CA ILE A 84 -7.77 -21.62 16.06
C ILE A 84 -8.37 -22.99 15.71
N SER A 85 -8.77 -23.81 16.71
CA SER A 85 -9.35 -25.14 16.47
C SER A 85 -10.86 -25.14 16.25
N ASP A 86 -11.58 -24.05 16.58
CA ASP A 86 -13.05 -24.00 16.60
C ASP A 86 -13.67 -22.91 15.69
N ALA A 87 -12.93 -22.39 14.70
CA ALA A 87 -13.45 -21.48 13.68
C ALA A 87 -13.03 -21.92 12.27
#